data_AF-A0A417HIK8-F1
#
_entry.id   AF-A0A417HIK8-F1
#
_cell.length_a   1.000
_cell.length_b   1.000
_cell.length_c   1.000
_cell.angle_alpha   90.00
_cell.angle_beta   90.00
_cell.angle_gamma   90.00
#
_symmetry.space_group_name_H-M   'P 1'
#
loop_
_entity.id
_entity.type
_entity.pdbx_description
1 polymer ?
#
loop_
_entity_poly.entity_id
_entity_poly.type
_entity_poly.pdbx_seq_one_letter_code
_entity_poly.pdbx_strand_id
1 'polypeptide(L)' 'MAVKFKIPTIPSTINKTVRFPSDLVNEVERLIQGQNCTFSAFVIAAVRAAAQSAREQETETSH' A
#
# COMPACT_ATOMS: atom_id res chain seq x y z
N MET A 1 -8.20 39.49 -0.17
CA MET A 1 -7.34 38.60 0.65
C MET A 1 -6.76 37.53 -0.27
N ALA A 2 -5.44 37.46 -0.42
CA ALA A 2 -4.81 36.46 -1.27
C ALA A 2 -4.72 35.12 -0.53
N VAL A 3 -5.34 34.07 -1.09
CA VAL A 3 -5.21 32.69 -0.58
C VAL A 3 -3.79 32.23 -0.88
N LYS A 4 -2.98 31.96 0.16
CA LYS A 4 -1.64 31.41 -0.01
C LYS A 4 -1.76 30.00 -0.60
N PHE A 5 -1.30 29.82 -1.83
CA PHE A 5 -1.18 28.52 -2.47
C PHE A 5 -0.24 27.65 -1.61
N LYS A 6 -0.78 26.61 -0.97
CA LYS A 6 0.01 25.62 -0.24
C LYS A 6 0.49 24.60 -1.28
N ILE A 7 1.81 24.51 -1.44
CA ILE A 7 2.41 23.46 -2.27
C ILE A 7 2.01 22.12 -1.65
N PRO A 8 1.42 21.18 -2.42
CA PRO A 8 1.08 19.87 -1.91
C PRO A 8 2.35 19.12 -1.50
N THR A 9 2.52 18.89 -0.19
CA THR A 9 3.62 18.09 0.33
C THR A 9 3.32 16.63 0.10
N ILE A 10 3.96 16.04 -0.90
CA ILE A 10 3.94 14.60 -1.11
C ILE A 10 4.77 13.98 0.02
N PRO A 11 4.27 12.98 0.77
CA PRO A 11 5.08 12.29 1.77
C PRO A 11 6.34 11.68 1.15
N SER A 12 7.44 11.67 1.90
CA SER A 12 8.70 11.08 1.44
C SER A 12 8.50 9.58 1.14
N THR A 13 9.02 9.12 0.01
CA THR A 13 8.93 7.72 -0.42
C THR A 13 10.32 7.10 -0.52
N ILE A 14 10.42 5.81 -0.19
CA ILE A 14 11.66 5.03 -0.31
C ILE A 14 11.40 3.93 -1.33
N ASN A 15 12.24 3.82 -2.37
CA ASN A 15 12.16 2.71 -3.31
C ASN A 15 12.70 1.43 -2.66
N LYS A 16 11.95 0.33 -2.77
CA LYS A 16 12.38 -1.02 -2.43
C LYS A 16 12.09 -1.93 -3.60
N THR A 17 13.09 -2.67 -4.06
CA THR A 17 12.95 -3.67 -5.13
C THR A 17 12.79 -5.06 -4.51
N VAL A 18 11.73 -5.76 -4.88
CA VAL A 18 11.43 -7.13 -4.43
C VAL A 18 10.94 -7.96 -5.61
N ARG A 19 11.13 -9.27 -5.55
CA ARG A 19 10.63 -10.21 -6.57
C ARG A 19 9.37 -10.89 -6.06
N PHE A 20 8.33 -10.91 -6.89
CA PHE A 20 7.10 -11.65 -6.65
C PHE A 20 7.07 -12.92 -7.50
N PRO A 21 6.49 -14.03 -7.00
CA PRO A 21 6.14 -15.18 -7.84
C PRO A 21 5.25 -14.76 -9.01
N SER A 22 5.47 -15.35 -10.19
CA SER A 22 4.77 -14.96 -11.42
C SER A 22 3.28 -15.27 -11.36
N ASP A 23 2.91 -16.37 -10.73
CA ASP A 23 1.53 -16.76 -10.43
C ASP A 23 0.81 -15.69 -9.60
N LEU A 24 1.44 -15.21 -8.53
CA LEU A 24 0.90 -14.17 -7.67
C LEU A 24 0.74 -12.83 -8.40
N VAL A 25 1.71 -12.44 -9.23
CA VAL A 25 1.59 -11.22 -10.06
C VAL A 25 0.37 -11.33 -10.98
N ASN A 26 0.24 -12.45 -11.69
CA ASN A 26 -0.88 -12.67 -12.61
C ASN A 26 -2.23 -12.69 -11.88
N GLU A 27 -2.28 -13.23 -10.67
CA GLU A 27 -3.49 -13.22 -9.85
C GLU A 27 -3.90 -11.80 -9.45
N VAL A 28 -2.95 -11.00 -8.94
CA VAL A 28 -3.23 -9.61 -8.56
C VAL A 28 -3.65 -8.79 -9.78
N GLU A 29 -2.97 -8.91 -10.92
CA GLU A 29 -3.32 -8.22 -12.16
C GLU A 29 -4.76 -8.55 -12.62
N ARG A 30 -5.17 -9.82 -12.53
CA ARG A 30 -6.56 -10.22 -12.80
C ARG A 30 -7.55 -9.62 -11.79
N LEU A 31 -7.21 -9.57 -10.50
CA LEU A 31 -8.07 -9.00 -9.48
C LEU A 31 -8.30 -7.50 -9.70
N ILE A 32 -7.26 -6.75 -10.07
CA ILE A 32 -7.35 -5.31 -10.31
C ILE A 32 -7.80 -4.96 -11.74
N GLN A 33 -8.00 -5.95 -12.62
CA GLN A 33 -8.42 -5.72 -13.98
C GLN A 33 -9.78 -5.00 -14.03
N GLY A 34 -9.84 -3.90 -14.78
CA GLY A 34 -11.05 -3.06 -14.87
C GLY A 34 -11.31 -2.21 -13.63
N GLN A 35 -10.45 -2.26 -12.61
CA GLN A 35 -10.48 -1.35 -11.48
C GLN A 35 -9.58 -0.13 -11.74
N ASN A 36 -9.90 1.01 -11.13
CA ASN A 36 -9.04 2.19 -11.12
C ASN A 36 -7.90 2.05 -10.10
N CYS A 37 -7.16 0.94 -10.17
CA CYS A 37 -6.09 0.58 -9.24
C CYS A 37 -4.87 0.07 -10.01
N THR A 38 -3.67 0.40 -9.53
CA THR A 38 -2.41 -0.12 -10.07
C THR A 38 -1.85 -1.22 -9.17
N PHE A 39 -1.02 -2.10 -9.71
CA PHE A 39 -0.34 -3.13 -8.93
C PHE A 39 0.39 -2.55 -7.71
N SER A 40 1.14 -1.45 -7.90
CA SER A 40 1.84 -0.77 -6.80
C SER A 40 0.87 -0.25 -5.72
N ALA A 41 -0.26 0.33 -6.11
CA ALA A 41 -1.26 0.81 -5.15
C ALA A 41 -1.88 -0.35 -4.36
N PHE A 42 -2.17 -1.47 -5.03
CA PHE A 42 -2.64 -2.70 -4.40
C PHE A 42 -1.62 -3.23 -3.39
N VAL A 43 -0.34 -3.37 -3.78
CA VAL A 43 0.72 -3.86 -2.90
C VAL A 43 0.89 -2.95 -1.68
N ILE A 44 0.87 -1.61 -1.87
CA ILE A 44 0.95 -0.66 -0.75
C ILE A 44 -0.22 -0.86 0.22
N ALA A 45 -1.44 -1.02 -0.28
CA ALA A 45 -2.63 -1.25 0.55
C ALA A 45 -2.54 -2.58 1.31
N ALA A 46 -2.16 -3.66 0.63
CA ALA A 46 -2.00 -4.98 1.24
C ALA A 46 -0.95 -4.99 2.35
N VAL A 47 0.22 -4.37 2.10
CA VAL A 47 1.29 -4.27 3.10
C VAL A 47 0.87 -3.42 4.31
N ARG A 48 0.11 -2.33 4.10
CA ARG A 48 -0.43 -1.53 5.21
C ARG A 48 -1.41 -2.34 6.05
N ALA A 49 -2.33 -3.06 5.42
CA ALA A 49 -3.29 -3.91 6.12
C ALA A 49 -2.58 -5.01 6.93
N ALA A 50 -1.65 -5.73 6.30
CA ALA A 50 -0.86 -6.77 6.97
C ALA A 50 -0.04 -6.23 8.15
N ALA A 51 0.59 -5.06 7.99
CA ALA A 51 1.34 -4.42 9.07
C ALA A 51 0.45 -3.97 10.23
N GLN A 52 -0.77 -3.50 9.96
CA GLN A 52 -1.73 -3.14 10.99
C GLN A 52 -2.24 -4.39 11.73
N SER A 53 -2.66 -5.42 11.02
CA SER A 53 -3.11 -6.68 11.63
C SER A 53 -2.02 -7.33 12.49
N ALA A 54 -0.75 -7.26 12.06
CA ALA A 54 0.38 -7.77 12.85
C ALA A 54 0.56 -7.01 14.18
N ARG A 55 0.36 -5.68 14.18
CA ARG A 55 0.44 -4.85 15.40
C ARG A 55 -0.73 -5.09 16.35
N GLU A 56 -1.93 -5.27 15.80
CA GLU A 56 -3.14 -5.58 16.59
C GLU A 56 -3.00 -6.92 17.32
N GLN A 57 -2.45 -7.95 16.67
CA GLN A 57 -2.16 -9.24 17.29
C GLN A 57 -1.15 -9.14 18.44
N GLU A 58 -0.14 -8.28 18.31
CA GLU A 58 0.86 -8.06 19.38
C GLU A 58 0.23 -7.39 20.61
N THR A 59 -0.76 -6.51 20.42
CA THR A 59 -1.49 -5.87 21.53
C THR A 59 -2.50 -6.79 22.22
N GLU A 60 -3.08 -7.77 21.52
CA GLU A 60 -4.02 -8.75 22.12
C GLU A 60 -3.31 -9.84 22.93
N THR A 61 -2.05 -10.17 22.61
CA THR A 61 -1.31 -11.24 23.29
C THR A 61 -0.72 -10.82 24.64
N SER A 62 -0.82 -9.53 25.00
CA SER A 62 -0.25 -8.96 26.25
C SER A 62 -1.31 -8.56 27.29
N HIS A 63 -2.54 -9.07 27.20
CA HIS A 63 -3.58 -8.88 28.23
C HIS A 63 -3.94 -10.19 28.94
#